data_AF-A0ABD7HMS7-F1
#
_entry.id   AF-A0ABD7HMS7-F1
#
_cell.length_a   1.000
_cell.length_b   1.000
_cell.length_c   1.000
_cell.angle_alpha   90.00
_cell.angle_beta   90.00
_cell.angle_gamma   90.00
#
_symmetry.space_group_name_H-M   'P 1'
#
loop_
_entity.id
_entity.type
_entity.pdbx_description
1 polymer ?
#
loop_
_entity_poly.entity_id
_entity_poly.type
_entity_poly.pdbx_seq_one_letter_code
_entity_poly.pdbx_strand_id
1 'polypeptide(L)'
;MTSRQILAQVIAAIPNLLHQTNSPSFIRDPDAHVHVRTPEEVADKIASILPALLAAEGYALVELPHIEPDGHGSWSVRVPLSEQPWADGEVFIDRAGRITLAGIPTRLPLADVPAVGAAMLAMHTAVRNHQHQAGHGAARGRH
;
A
#
# COMPACT_ATOMS: atom_id res chain seq x y z
N MET A 1 6.53 -14.55 10.88
CA MET A 1 5.71 -14.69 9.65
C MET A 1 6.15 -13.64 8.65
N THR A 2 6.12 -13.95 7.35
CA THR A 2 6.35 -12.98 6.26
C THR A 2 5.04 -12.29 5.87
N SER A 3 5.11 -11.10 5.27
CA SER A 3 3.94 -10.37 4.76
C SER A 3 3.08 -11.23 3.82
N ARG A 4 3.73 -12.06 2.98
CA ARG A 4 3.05 -13.04 2.13
C ARG A 4 2.23 -14.06 2.92
N GLN A 5 2.75 -14.58 4.03
CA GLN A 5 2.04 -15.58 4.85
C GLN A 5 0.79 -14.98 5.48
N ILE A 6 0.88 -13.74 5.97
CA ILE A 6 -0.26 -13.00 6.54
C ILE A 6 -1.31 -12.73 5.46
N LEU A 7 -0.91 -12.21 4.30
CA LEU A 7 -1.82 -12.00 3.17
C LEU A 7 -2.53 -13.29 2.77
N ALA A 8 -1.80 -14.40 2.64
CA ALA A 8 -2.39 -15.69 2.30
C ALA A 8 -3.38 -16.17 3.36
N GLN A 9 -3.06 -16.01 4.64
CA GLN A 9 -3.94 -16.39 5.74
C GLN A 9 -5.21 -15.54 5.78
N VAL A 10 -5.09 -14.22 5.62
CA VAL A 10 -6.21 -13.28 5.62
C VAL A 10 -7.13 -13.53 4.43
N ILE A 11 -6.58 -13.73 3.23
CA ILE A 11 -7.36 -14.04 2.01
C ILE A 11 -8.08 -15.38 2.17
N ALA A 12 -7.41 -16.41 2.70
CA ALA A 12 -7.99 -17.73 2.92
C ALA A 12 -9.14 -17.71 3.95
N ALA A 13 -9.14 -16.75 4.89
CA ALA A 13 -10.20 -16.60 5.88
C ALA A 13 -11.47 -15.92 5.33
N ILE A 14 -11.47 -15.40 4.09
CA ILE A 14 -12.65 -14.72 3.51
C ILE A 14 -13.74 -15.75 3.22
N PRO A 15 -14.93 -15.63 3.84
CA PRO A 15 -15.98 -16.62 3.70
C PRO A 15 -16.56 -16.63 2.28
N ASN A 16 -16.80 -17.84 1.78
CA ASN A 16 -17.38 -18.09 0.47
C ASN A 16 -16.59 -17.39 -0.64
N LEU A 17 -15.26 -17.25 -0.56
CA LEU A 17 -14.51 -16.45 -1.54
C LEU A 17 -14.70 -16.94 -2.99
N LEU A 18 -14.53 -18.25 -3.22
CA LEU A 18 -14.58 -18.86 -4.56
C LEU A 18 -15.99 -19.32 -4.98
N HIS A 19 -16.84 -19.69 -4.02
CA HIS A 19 -18.14 -20.27 -4.28
C HIS A 19 -19.18 -19.70 -3.33
N GLN A 20 -20.37 -19.38 -3.85
CA GLN A 20 -21.54 -19.11 -3.04
C GLN A 20 -22.63 -20.13 -3.38
N THR A 21 -23.04 -20.91 -2.38
CA THR A 21 -24.19 -21.79 -2.49
C THR A 21 -25.43 -20.97 -2.18
N ASN A 22 -26.25 -20.70 -3.21
CA ASN A 22 -27.56 -20.08 -2.99
C ASN A 22 -28.54 -21.20 -2.63
N SER A 23 -28.92 -21.29 -1.36
CA SER A 23 -30.02 -22.16 -0.94
C SER A 23 -31.33 -21.51 -1.36
N PRO A 24 -32.21 -22.21 -2.11
CA PRO A 24 -33.46 -21.64 -2.57
C PRO A 24 -34.33 -21.20 -1.39
N SER A 25 -34.82 -19.96 -1.42
CA SER A 25 -35.93 -19.57 -0.56
C SER A 25 -37.18 -20.33 -1.04
N PHE A 26 -37.92 -20.90 -0.10
CA PHE A 26 -38.97 -21.93 -0.27
C PHE A 26 -40.17 -21.62 -1.19
N ILE A 27 -40.10 -20.63 -2.07
CA ILE A 27 -41.21 -20.22 -2.94
C ILE A 27 -40.68 -20.10 -4.38
N ARG A 28 -40.79 -21.18 -5.16
CA ARG A 28 -40.55 -21.27 -6.63
C ARG A 28 -39.09 -21.11 -7.11
N ASP A 29 -38.23 -22.12 -6.90
CA ASP A 29 -37.34 -22.65 -7.96
C ASP A 29 -36.65 -23.95 -7.47
N PRO A 30 -36.60 -25.07 -8.22
CA PRO A 30 -36.07 -26.34 -7.69
C PRO A 30 -34.55 -26.52 -7.75
N ASP A 31 -33.80 -25.68 -8.45
CA ASP A 31 -32.38 -25.96 -8.70
C ASP A 31 -31.45 -25.10 -7.82
N ALA A 32 -30.79 -25.76 -6.88
CA ALA A 32 -29.69 -25.20 -6.11
C ALA A 32 -28.50 -24.94 -7.05
N HIS A 33 -28.38 -23.71 -7.55
CA HIS A 33 -27.28 -23.32 -8.42
C HIS A 33 -26.06 -22.89 -7.60
N VAL A 34 -24.92 -23.55 -7.83
CA VAL A 34 -23.63 -23.09 -7.33
C VAL A 34 -23.21 -21.91 -8.20
N HIS A 35 -23.24 -20.71 -7.62
CA HIS A 35 -22.70 -19.54 -8.31
C HIS A 35 -21.18 -19.54 -8.13
N VAL A 36 -20.48 -19.87 -9.22
CA VAL A 36 -19.02 -19.75 -9.31
C VAL A 36 -18.72 -18.30 -9.66
N ARG A 37 -17.98 -17.61 -8.77
CA ARG A 37 -17.63 -16.22 -9.00
C ARG A 37 -16.60 -16.07 -10.10
N THR A 38 -16.71 -15.00 -10.88
CA THR A 38 -15.66 -14.63 -11.83
C THR A 38 -14.42 -14.09 -11.09
N PRO A 39 -13.24 -14.07 -11.73
CA PRO A 39 -12.04 -13.47 -11.14
C PRO A 39 -12.23 -12.02 -10.67
N GLU A 40 -13.02 -11.22 -11.40
CA GLU A 40 -13.34 -9.83 -11.07
C GLU A 40 -14.17 -9.74 -9.79
N GLU A 41 -15.21 -10.58 -9.66
CA GLU A 41 -16.05 -10.61 -8.47
C GLU A 41 -15.28 -11.09 -7.22
N VAL A 42 -14.33 -12.02 -7.42
CA VAL A 42 -13.40 -12.43 -6.36
C VAL A 42 -12.48 -11.27 -5.97
N ALA A 43 -11.92 -10.54 -6.94
CA ALA A 43 -11.05 -9.40 -6.69
C ALA A 43 -11.78 -8.28 -5.94
N ASP A 44 -13.00 -7.93 -6.35
CA ASP A 44 -13.84 -6.93 -5.67
C ASP A 44 -14.18 -7.35 -4.23
N LYS A 45 -14.44 -8.64 -4.02
CA LYS A 45 -14.70 -9.17 -2.68
C LYS A 45 -13.45 -9.16 -1.79
N ILE A 46 -12.28 -9.42 -2.35
CA ILE A 46 -11.02 -9.27 -1.61
C ILE A 46 -10.78 -7.80 -1.29
N ALA A 47 -10.90 -6.90 -2.26
CA ALA A 47 -10.66 -5.48 -2.09
C ALA A 47 -11.57 -4.84 -1.03
N SER A 48 -12.82 -5.31 -0.92
CA SER A 48 -13.78 -4.80 0.08
C SER A 48 -13.53 -5.27 1.52
N ILE A 49 -12.93 -6.45 1.73
CA ILE A 49 -12.81 -7.06 3.06
C ILE A 49 -11.36 -7.02 3.59
N LEU A 50 -10.39 -7.17 2.70
CA LEU A 50 -8.97 -7.29 3.05
C LEU A 50 -8.45 -6.11 3.90
N PRO A 51 -8.76 -4.83 3.59
CA PRO A 51 -8.27 -3.71 4.40
C PRO A 51 -8.74 -3.79 5.86
N ALA A 52 -10.00 -4.18 6.10
CA ALA A 52 -10.54 -4.31 7.45
C ALA A 52 -9.90 -5.46 8.22
N LEU A 53 -9.65 -6.60 7.55
CA LEU A 53 -8.98 -7.74 8.17
C LEU A 53 -7.51 -7.44 8.50
N LEU A 54 -6.81 -6.74 7.60
CA LEU A 54 -5.43 -6.30 7.86
C LEU A 54 -5.38 -5.35 9.06
N ALA A 55 -6.30 -4.40 9.14
CA ALA A 55 -6.38 -3.47 10.28
C ALA A 55 -6.63 -4.18 11.61
N ALA A 56 -7.48 -5.21 11.63
CA ALA A 56 -7.75 -6.02 12.84
C ALA A 56 -6.49 -6.77 13.34
N GLU A 57 -5.60 -7.16 12.43
CA GLU A 57 -4.32 -7.80 12.72
C GLU A 57 -3.17 -6.80 12.98
N GLY A 58 -3.47 -5.49 13.03
CA GLY A 58 -2.49 -4.44 13.29
C GLY A 58 -1.67 -4.00 12.07
N TYR A 59 -2.09 -4.38 10.85
CA TYR A 59 -1.49 -3.92 9.61
C TYR A 59 -2.21 -2.69 9.06
N ALA A 60 -1.46 -1.64 8.76
CA ALA A 60 -1.99 -0.46 8.09
C ALA A 60 -1.68 -0.51 6.59
N LEU A 61 -2.71 -0.35 5.76
CA LEU A 61 -2.54 -0.12 4.33
C LEU A 61 -2.37 1.39 4.12
N VAL A 62 -1.26 1.80 3.53
CA VAL A 62 -0.97 3.20 3.21
C VAL A 62 -0.66 3.34 1.74
N GLU A 63 -1.27 4.32 1.09
CA GLU A 63 -0.91 4.70 -0.27
C GLU A 63 0.39 5.51 -0.22
N LEU A 64 1.36 5.11 -1.04
CA LEU A 64 2.64 5.78 -1.11
C LEU A 64 2.59 6.91 -2.14
N PRO A 65 2.95 8.15 -1.77
CA PRO A 65 3.02 9.24 -2.74
C PRO A 65 4.04 8.91 -3.83
N HIS A 66 3.73 9.32 -5.05
CA HIS A 66 4.66 9.23 -6.17
C HIS A 66 5.85 10.18 -5.95
N ILE A 67 7.06 9.69 -6.23
CA ILE A 67 8.29 10.46 -6.05
C ILE A 67 9.11 10.38 -7.33
N GLU A 68 9.53 11.54 -7.80
CA GLU A 68 10.48 11.65 -8.90
C GLU A 68 11.81 12.25 -8.40
N PRO A 69 12.95 11.76 -8.91
CA PRO A 69 14.23 12.36 -8.62
C PRO A 69 14.31 13.75 -9.25
N ASP A 70 14.84 14.72 -8.50
CA ASP A 70 14.91 16.13 -8.91
C ASP A 70 15.99 16.44 -9.98
N GLY A 71 16.51 15.41 -10.65
CA GLY A 71 17.59 15.52 -11.63
C GLY A 71 18.99 15.75 -11.04
N HIS A 72 19.11 16.13 -9.76
CA HIS A 72 20.37 16.29 -9.04
C HIS A 72 20.70 15.10 -8.14
N GLY A 73 19.83 14.09 -8.12
CA GLY A 73 19.98 12.86 -7.35
C GLY A 73 19.42 12.97 -5.94
N SER A 74 18.79 14.09 -5.59
CA SER A 74 17.94 14.21 -4.41
C SER A 74 16.51 13.83 -4.74
N TRP A 75 15.80 13.38 -3.72
CA TRP A 75 14.40 12.98 -3.80
C TRP A 75 13.68 13.69 -2.68
N SER A 76 12.54 14.31 -2.96
CA SER A 76 11.71 14.95 -1.95
C SER A 76 10.23 14.65 -2.16
N VAL A 77 9.48 14.66 -1.06
CA VAL A 77 8.03 14.47 -1.03
C VAL A 77 7.43 15.53 -0.14
N ARG A 78 6.46 16.25 -0.69
CA ARG A 78 5.64 17.18 0.10
C ARG A 78 4.53 16.44 0.82
N VAL A 79 4.34 16.79 2.08
CA VAL A 79 3.36 16.22 2.99
C VAL A 79 2.45 17.34 3.47
N PRO A 80 1.18 17.35 3.07
CA PRO A 80 0.22 18.29 3.61
C PRO A 80 -0.01 17.99 5.10
N LEU A 81 0.00 19.03 5.93
CA LEU A 81 -0.17 18.91 7.38
C LEU A 81 -1.47 19.58 7.83
N SER A 82 -2.26 18.88 8.64
CA SER A 82 -3.57 19.34 9.09
C SER A 82 -3.53 20.65 9.89
N GLU A 83 -2.53 20.83 10.75
CA GLU A 83 -2.36 22.03 11.57
C GLU A 83 -1.61 23.17 10.87
N GLN A 84 -1.05 22.92 9.68
CA GLN A 84 -0.33 23.92 8.88
C GLN A 84 -0.83 23.90 7.43
N PRO A 85 -2.12 24.18 7.17
CA PRO A 85 -2.68 24.09 5.81
C PRO A 85 -2.08 25.10 4.82
N TRP A 86 -1.35 26.10 5.30
CA TRP A 86 -0.64 27.09 4.46
C TRP A 86 0.80 26.69 4.13
N ALA A 87 1.32 25.60 4.69
CA ALA A 87 2.70 25.16 4.49
C ALA A 87 2.80 23.63 4.51
N ASP A 88 3.30 23.07 3.42
CA ASP A 88 3.61 21.65 3.37
C ASP A 88 4.87 21.35 4.18
N GLY A 89 4.85 20.23 4.89
CA GLY A 89 6.08 19.59 5.31
C GLY A 89 6.76 18.90 4.14
N GLU A 90 8.04 18.60 4.29
CA GLU A 90 8.82 17.92 3.26
C GLU A 90 9.66 16.81 3.89
N VAL A 91 9.65 15.65 3.22
CA VAL A 91 10.55 14.53 3.50
C VAL A 91 11.49 14.42 2.33
N PHE A 92 12.80 14.58 2.55
CA PHE A 92 13.79 14.43 1.49
C PHE A 92 14.97 13.56 1.92
N ILE A 93 15.63 12.93 0.95
CA ILE A 93 16.85 12.16 1.17
C ILE A 93 18.06 12.91 0.60
N ASP A 94 19.11 13.01 1.40
CA ASP A 94 20.38 13.54 0.92
C ASP A 94 21.21 12.49 0.16
N ARG A 95 22.31 12.92 -0.46
CA ARG A 95 23.22 12.02 -1.18
C ARG A 95 23.91 10.98 -0.28
N ALA A 96 23.95 11.21 1.02
CA ALA A 96 24.49 10.29 2.01
C ALA A 96 23.46 9.26 2.47
N GLY A 97 22.24 9.29 1.93
CA GLY A 97 21.16 8.35 2.24
C GLY A 97 20.43 8.67 3.55
N ARG A 98 20.54 9.90 4.07
CA ARG A 98 19.85 10.33 5.30
C ARG A 98 18.53 10.99 4.97
N ILE A 99 17.49 10.59 5.71
CA ILE A 99 16.17 11.23 5.63
C ILE A 99 16.17 12.49 6.50
N THR A 100 15.71 13.59 5.93
CA THR A 100 15.45 14.85 6.64
C THR A 100 13.98 15.18 6.57
N LEU A 101 13.43 15.65 7.70
CA LEU A 101 12.08 16.17 7.82
C LEU A 101 12.16 17.70 7.95
N ALA A 102 11.69 18.42 6.94
CA ALA A 102 11.63 19.88 6.94
C ALA A 102 10.17 20.35 7.06
N GLY A 103 9.90 21.38 7.85
CA GLY A 103 8.52 21.87 8.07
C GLY A 103 7.60 20.92 8.86
N ILE A 104 8.02 19.69 9.14
CA ILE A 104 7.29 18.74 9.99
C ILE A 104 7.48 19.11 11.46
N PRO A 105 6.41 19.34 12.24
CA PRO A 105 6.53 19.71 13.64
C PRO A 105 7.05 18.54 14.48
N THR A 106 7.85 18.84 15.52
CA THR A 106 8.33 17.83 16.49
C THR A 106 7.17 17.15 17.23
N ARG A 107 6.07 17.87 17.43
CA ARG A 107 4.80 17.33 17.91
C ARG A 107 3.88 17.19 16.71
N LEU A 108 3.76 15.97 16.20
CA LEU A 108 2.93 15.67 15.04
C LEU A 108 1.52 15.27 15.49
N PRO A 109 0.45 15.90 14.97
CA PRO A 109 -0.91 15.46 15.19
C PRO A 109 -1.09 14.00 14.76
N LEU A 110 -1.85 13.22 15.53
CA LEU A 110 -2.06 11.81 15.23
C LEU A 110 -2.67 11.59 13.83
N ALA A 111 -3.48 12.55 13.37
CA ALA A 111 -4.09 12.53 12.04
C ALA A 111 -3.07 12.63 10.89
N ASP A 112 -1.92 13.28 11.11
CA ASP A 112 -0.89 13.49 10.09
C ASP A 112 0.16 12.36 10.06
N VAL A 113 0.19 11.51 11.09
CA VAL A 113 1.15 10.39 11.21
C VAL A 113 1.12 9.47 9.98
N PRO A 114 -0.05 9.04 9.44
CA PRO A 114 -0.07 8.18 8.26
C PRO A 114 0.55 8.86 7.03
N ALA A 115 0.29 10.15 6.83
CA ALA A 115 0.81 10.90 5.67
C ALA A 115 2.33 11.05 5.74
N VAL A 116 2.88 11.42 6.90
CA VAL A 116 4.33 11.51 7.12
C VAL A 116 4.99 10.14 6.99
N GLY A 117 4.39 9.10 7.57
CA GLY A 117 4.88 7.73 7.47
C GLY A 117 4.88 7.21 6.03
N ALA A 118 3.82 7.46 5.27
CA ALA A 118 3.74 7.10 3.86
C ALA A 118 4.83 7.81 3.04
N ALA A 119 5.09 9.09 3.28
CA ALA A 119 6.17 9.82 2.61
C ALA A 119 7.55 9.22 2.89
N MET A 120 7.84 8.84 4.13
CA MET A 120 9.10 8.18 4.49
C MET A 120 9.24 6.79 3.84
N LEU A 121 8.16 6.00 3.83
CA LEU A 121 8.15 4.68 3.19
C LEU A 121 8.28 4.77 1.68
N ALA A 122 7.63 5.76 1.06
CA ALA A 122 7.76 6.05 -0.36
C ALA A 122 9.21 6.40 -0.69
N MET A 123 9.86 7.25 0.13
CA MET A 123 11.26 7.63 -0.04
C MET A 123 12.19 6.41 -0.02
N HIS A 124 12.05 5.57 1.00
CA HIS A 124 12.83 4.33 1.12
C HIS A 124 12.62 3.40 -0.09
N THR A 125 11.38 3.25 -0.54
CA THR A 125 11.02 2.38 -1.66
C THR A 125 11.60 2.89 -2.98
N ALA A 126 11.49 4.20 -3.22
CA ALA A 126 12.01 4.84 -4.42
C ALA A 126 13.53 4.66 -4.55
N VAL A 127 14.28 4.87 -3.46
CA VAL A 127 15.74 4.70 -3.43
C VAL A 127 16.14 3.25 -3.68
N ARG A 128 15.48 2.27 -3.02
CA ARG A 128 15.76 0.85 -3.26
C ARG A 128 15.50 0.47 -4.71
N ASN A 129 14.37 0.90 -5.26
CA ASN A 129 14.02 0.59 -6.65
C ASN A 129 15.04 1.18 -7.63
N HIS A 130 15.51 2.41 -7.39
CA HIS A 130 16.55 3.03 -8.20
C HIS A 130 17.88 2.27 -8.13
N GLN A 131 18.30 1.82 -6.95
CA GLN A 131 19.51 0.99 -6.78
C GLN A 131 19.39 -0.36 -7.51
N HIS A 132 18.21 -1.00 -7.46
CA HIS A 132 17.96 -2.25 -8.18
C HIS A 132 18.02 -2.06 -9.71
N GLN A 133 17.51 -0.94 -10.22
CA GLN A 133 17.56 -0.60 -11.65
C GLN A 133 18.98 -0.28 -12.12
N ALA A 134 19.76 0.47 -11.35
CA ALA A 134 21.16 0.77 -11.65
C ALA A 134 22.04 -0.51 -11.69
N GLY A 135 21.77 -1.47 -10.78
CA GLY A 135 22.44 -2.78 -10.77
C GLY A 135 22.12 -3.66 -11.99
N HIS A 136 20.89 -3.60 -12.50
CA HIS A 136 20.50 -4.35 -13.72
C HIS A 136 21.05 -3.72 -15.01
N GLY A 137 21.23 -2.40 -15.07
CA GLY A 137 21.83 -1.72 -16.22
C GLY A 137 23.32 -2.03 -16.40
N ALA A 138 24.08 -2.11 -15.31
CA ALA A 138 25.52 -2.41 -15.35
C ALA A 138 25.84 -3.85 -15.80
N ALA A 139 24.93 -4.79 -15.59
CA ALA A 139 25.09 -6.19 -16.01
C ALA A 139 24.86 -6.40 -17.52
N ARG A 140 24.19 -5.46 -18.21
CA ARG A 140 23.81 -5.58 -19.63
C ARG A 140 24.78 -4.89 -20.60
N GLY A 141 25.77 -4.15 -20.09
CA GLY A 141 26.75 -3.39 -20.87
C GLY A 141 28.11 -4.09 -21.06
N ARG A 142 28.22 -5.39 -20.75
CA ARG A 142 29.43 -6.19 -20.98
C ARG A 142 29.14 -7.34 -21.95
N HIS A 143 28.95 -7.01 -23.23
CA HIS A 143 29.07 -7.96 -24.34
C HIS A 143 29.63 -7.24 -25.56
#